data_AF-Q6TAH1-F1
#
_entry.id   AF-Q6TAH1-F1
#
_cell.length_a   1.000
_cell.length_b   1.000
_cell.length_c   1.000
_cell.angle_alpha   90.00
_cell.angle_beta   90.00
_cell.angle_gamma   90.00
#
_symmetry.space_group_name_H-M   'P 1'
#
loop_
_entity.id
_entity.type
_entity.pdbx_description
1 polymer ?
#
loop_
_entity_poly.entity_id
_entity_poly.type
_entity_poly.pdbx_seq_one_letter_code
_entity_poly.pdbx_strand_id
1 'polypeptide(L)'
;LAAYARTNQYGFLESPYRVVKDALVTDEIVFLSAIEEADHVIAQASATMNDKKVLIDELVAVRHLNEFTVKAPEDVTLMDVSPKQVVSVAASLIPFLEHDDANRAL
;
A
#
# COMPACT_ATOMS: atom_id res chain seq x y z
N LEU A 1 8.03 12.62 -7.10
CA LEU A 1 6.56 12.43 -7.02
C LEU A 1 6.30 10.94 -7.21
N ALA A 2 5.83 10.24 -6.17
CA ALA A 2 5.45 8.82 -6.25
C ALA A 2 4.49 8.61 -7.44
N ALA A 3 4.59 7.46 -8.12
CA ALA A 3 3.94 7.25 -9.42
C ALA A 3 2.41 7.44 -9.42
N TYR A 4 1.76 7.40 -8.25
CA TYR A 4 0.31 7.56 -8.10
C TYR A 4 -0.12 8.67 -7.13
N ALA A 5 0.80 9.52 -6.65
CA ALA A 5 0.43 10.58 -5.72
C ALA A 5 -0.34 11.70 -6.44
N ARG A 6 -1.52 12.06 -5.90
CA ARG A 6 -2.34 13.19 -6.38
C ARG A 6 -2.38 14.29 -5.33
N THR A 7 -2.48 15.55 -5.75
CA THR A 7 -2.79 16.66 -4.85
C THR A 7 -4.30 16.82 -4.67
N ASN A 8 -4.75 16.93 -3.43
CA ASN A 8 -6.14 17.22 -3.12
C ASN A 8 -6.45 18.72 -3.20
N GLN A 9 -7.72 19.09 -2.99
CA GLN A 9 -8.19 20.48 -3.09
C GLN A 9 -7.50 21.45 -2.09
N TYR A 10 -6.84 20.92 -1.06
CA TYR A 10 -6.11 21.67 -0.05
C TYR A 10 -4.59 21.65 -0.28
N GLY A 11 -4.12 20.99 -1.34
CA GLY A 11 -2.70 20.89 -1.68
C GLY A 11 -1.95 19.79 -0.94
N PHE A 12 -2.62 18.91 -0.19
CA PHE A 12 -1.98 17.74 0.42
C PHE A 12 -1.82 16.62 -0.60
N LEU A 13 -0.75 15.83 -0.43
CA LEU A 13 -0.51 14.63 -1.22
C LEU A 13 -1.37 13.48 -0.71
N GLU A 14 -2.04 12.80 -1.63
CA GLU A 14 -2.84 11.61 -1.39
C GLU A 14 -2.31 10.43 -2.21
N SER A 15 -2.45 9.23 -1.65
CA SER A 15 -2.06 7.97 -2.26
C SER A 15 -3.28 7.05 -2.39
N PRO A 16 -3.40 6.26 -3.48
CA PRO A 16 -4.54 5.37 -3.65
C PRO A 16 -4.39 4.06 -2.88
N TYR A 17 -5.45 3.58 -2.25
CA TYR A 17 -5.50 2.31 -1.54
C TYR A 17 -6.75 1.53 -1.94
N ARG A 18 -6.67 0.19 -1.95
CA ARG A 18 -7.83 -0.68 -2.12
C ARG A 18 -8.52 -0.88 -0.79
N VAL A 19 -9.84 -0.82 -0.76
CA VAL A 19 -10.61 -1.08 0.46
C VAL A 19 -10.65 -2.59 0.73
N VAL A 20 -10.37 -2.99 1.97
CA VAL A 20 -10.53 -4.36 2.45
C VAL A 20 -11.72 -4.41 3.40
N LYS A 21 -12.65 -5.35 3.17
CA LYS A 21 -13.84 -5.57 4.02
C LYS A 21 -13.88 -7.05 4.39
N ASP A 22 -13.81 -7.38 5.67
CA ASP A 22 -13.82 -8.76 6.16
C ASP A 22 -12.82 -9.67 5.42
N ALA A 23 -11.55 -9.24 5.35
CA ALA A 23 -10.45 -9.88 4.60
C ALA A 23 -10.62 -9.96 3.07
N LEU A 24 -11.72 -9.47 2.50
CA LEU A 24 -11.94 -9.38 1.05
C LEU A 24 -11.39 -8.07 0.50
N VAL A 25 -10.40 -8.17 -0.40
CA VAL A 25 -9.84 -7.02 -1.11
C VAL A 25 -10.78 -6.64 -2.25
N THR A 26 -11.34 -5.44 -2.17
CA THR A 26 -12.29 -4.93 -3.16
C THR A 26 -11.58 -4.20 -4.32
N ASP A 27 -12.34 -3.89 -5.37
CA ASP A 27 -11.90 -3.01 -6.45
C ASP A 27 -12.19 -1.52 -6.18
N GLU A 28 -12.71 -1.20 -4.99
CA GLU A 28 -12.92 0.18 -4.52
C GLU A 28 -11.58 0.81 -4.17
N ILE A 29 -11.26 1.95 -4.80
CA ILE A 29 -10.02 2.71 -4.56
C ILE A 29 -10.37 3.99 -3.80
N VAL A 30 -9.73 4.19 -2.66
CA VAL A 30 -9.80 5.43 -1.87
C VAL A 30 -8.46 6.15 -1.91
N PHE A 31 -8.48 7.48 -1.93
CA PHE A 31 -7.28 8.29 -1.86
C PHE A 31 -7.16 8.82 -0.44
N LEU A 32 -6.05 8.54 0.22
CA LEU A 32 -5.80 9.00 1.59
C LEU A 32 -4.56 9.87 1.64
N SER A 33 -4.66 10.94 2.42
CA SER A 33 -3.50 11.72 2.85
C SER A 33 -2.70 10.97 3.91
N ALA A 34 -1.46 11.40 4.15
CA ALA A 34 -0.61 10.81 5.19
C ALA A 34 -1.20 10.89 6.61
N ILE A 35 -2.12 11.83 6.86
CA ILE A 35 -2.80 11.98 8.15
C ILE A 35 -3.88 10.91 8.29
N GLU A 36 -4.71 10.73 7.26
CA GLU A 36 -5.78 9.73 7.24
C GLU A 36 -5.22 8.31 7.23
N GLU A 37 -4.08 8.11 6.58
CA GLU A 37 -3.39 6.81 6.53
C GLU A 37 -3.06 6.24 7.92
N ALA A 38 -2.76 7.10 8.89
CA ALA A 38 -2.33 6.68 10.23
C ALA A 38 -3.38 5.88 10.99
N ASP A 39 -4.67 6.10 10.70
CA ASP A 39 -5.80 5.44 11.34
C ASP A 39 -6.14 4.07 10.70
N HIS A 40 -5.42 3.67 9.65
CA HIS A 40 -5.69 2.46 8.88
C HIS A 40 -4.58 1.41 8.97
N VAL A 41 -5.00 0.14 8.95
CA VAL A 41 -4.12 -1.02 8.87
C VAL A 41 -4.00 -1.40 7.40
N ILE A 42 -2.83 -1.12 6.81
CA ILE A 42 -2.60 -1.23 5.38
C ILE A 42 -1.74 -2.46 5.08
N ALA A 43 -2.30 -3.42 4.36
CA ALA A 43 -1.55 -4.56 3.84
C ALA A 43 -0.70 -4.17 2.62
N GLN A 44 0.44 -4.84 2.48
CA GLN A 44 1.29 -4.69 1.30
C GLN A 44 0.63 -5.26 0.05
N ALA A 45 0.94 -4.69 -1.12
CA ALA A 45 0.41 -5.17 -2.41
C ALA A 45 0.82 -6.62 -2.75
N SER A 46 1.86 -7.14 -2.10
CA SER A 46 2.38 -8.51 -2.23
C SER A 46 1.68 -9.54 -1.34
N ALA A 47 0.72 -9.14 -0.49
CA ALA A 47 0.02 -10.06 0.40
C ALA A 47 -0.69 -11.18 -0.39
N THR A 48 -0.62 -12.41 0.14
CA THR A 48 -1.16 -13.59 -0.54
C THR A 48 -2.69 -13.56 -0.53
N MET A 49 -3.29 -13.76 -1.71
CA MET A 49 -4.74 -13.81 -1.89
C MET A 49 -5.16 -15.06 -2.67
N ASN A 50 -6.40 -15.52 -2.46
CA ASN A 50 -7.01 -16.55 -3.29
C ASN A 50 -7.68 -15.96 -4.56
N ASP A 51 -8.25 -16.83 -5.40
CA ASP A 51 -8.99 -16.45 -6.62
C ASP A 51 -10.17 -15.50 -6.39
N LYS A 52 -10.68 -15.45 -5.15
CA LYS A 52 -11.76 -14.55 -4.73
C LYS A 52 -11.25 -13.23 -4.16
N LYS A 53 -9.94 -12.94 -4.22
CA LYS A 53 -9.28 -11.77 -3.63
C LYS A 53 -9.40 -11.68 -2.11
N VAL A 54 -9.53 -12.82 -1.42
CA VAL A 54 -9.51 -12.88 0.04
C VAL A 54 -8.09 -13.15 0.51
N LEU A 55 -7.64 -12.43 1.52
CA LEU A 55 -6.35 -12.65 2.20
C LEU A 55 -6.37 -14.02 2.89
N ILE A 56 -5.39 -14.88 2.62
CA ILE A 56 -5.39 -16.28 3.08
C ILE A 56 -4.37 -16.60 4.17
N ASP A 57 -3.38 -15.72 4.39
CA ASP A 57 -2.36 -15.93 5.40
C ASP A 57 -2.95 -15.70 6.81
N GLU A 58 -2.56 -16.51 7.80
CA GLU A 58 -3.01 -16.33 9.19
C GLU A 58 -2.58 -14.96 9.75
N LEU A 59 -1.44 -14.46 9.29
CA LEU A 59 -0.87 -13.17 9.65
C LEU A 59 -0.39 -12.47 8.39
N VAL A 60 -0.91 -11.26 8.16
CA VAL A 60 -0.60 -10.42 7.01
C VAL A 60 0.38 -9.33 7.43
N ALA A 61 1.42 -9.12 6.64
CA ALA A 61 2.35 -8.01 6.83
C ALA A 61 1.67 -6.67 6.51
N VAL A 62 1.63 -5.78 7.50
CA VAL A 62 0.90 -4.51 7.44
C VAL A 62 1.77 -3.34 7.91
N ARG A 63 1.41 -2.15 7.43
CA ARG A 63 1.85 -0.86 7.98
C ARG A 63 0.70 -0.24 8.78
N HIS A 64 0.98 0.16 10.02
CA HIS A 64 0.03 0.88 10.87
C HIS A 64 0.81 1.79 11.81
N LEU A 65 0.41 3.06 11.96
CA LEU A 65 1.08 4.05 12.81
C LEU A 65 2.60 4.19 12.59
N ASN A 66 3.03 4.14 11.32
CA ASN A 66 4.45 4.15 10.90
C ASN A 66 5.30 2.94 11.36
N GLU A 67 4.66 1.88 11.86
CA GLU A 67 5.33 0.62 12.19
C GLU A 67 4.95 -0.47 11.19
N PHE A 68 5.92 -1.32 10.89
CA PHE A 68 5.70 -2.56 10.14
C PHE A 68 5.45 -3.69 11.14
N THR A 69 4.27 -4.28 11.06
CA THR A 69 3.87 -5.36 11.98
C THR A 69 3.09 -6.43 11.20
N VAL A 70 2.63 -7.45 11.91
CA VAL A 70 1.74 -8.48 11.36
C VAL A 70 0.41 -8.45 12.09
N LYS A 71 -0.69 -8.59 11.33
CA LYS A 71 -2.06 -8.57 11.85
C LYS A 71 -2.89 -9.68 11.23
N ALA A 72 -3.98 -10.06 11.90
CA ALA A 72 -4.94 -10.99 11.32
C ALA A 72 -5.61 -10.33 10.09
N PRO A 73 -5.99 -11.10 9.05
CA PRO A 73 -6.66 -10.58 7.87
C PRO A 73 -7.91 -9.74 8.14
N GLU A 74 -8.61 -10.04 9.25
CA GLU A 74 -9.81 -9.33 9.70
C GLU A 74 -9.55 -7.92 10.21
N ASP A 75 -8.34 -7.64 10.69
CA ASP A 75 -7.92 -6.31 11.15
C ASP A 75 -7.47 -5.40 9.99
N VAL A 76 -7.26 -5.95 8.80
CA VAL A 76 -6.78 -5.21 7.62
C VAL A 76 -7.94 -4.40 7.04
N THR A 77 -7.75 -3.07 6.95
CA THR A 77 -8.78 -2.17 6.40
C THR A 77 -8.46 -1.70 4.98
N LEU A 78 -7.18 -1.68 4.61
CA LEU A 78 -6.71 -1.20 3.31
C LEU A 78 -5.58 -2.07 2.76
N MET A 79 -5.33 -1.96 1.46
CA MET A 79 -4.20 -2.60 0.80
C MET A 79 -3.59 -1.68 -0.26
N ASP A 80 -2.26 -1.67 -0.38
CA ASP A 80 -1.56 -0.95 -1.45
C ASP A 80 -2.08 -1.39 -2.83
N VAL A 81 -2.26 -0.44 -3.76
CA VAL A 81 -2.71 -0.76 -5.12
C VAL A 81 -1.60 -1.44 -5.92
N SER A 82 -0.34 -1.05 -5.67
CA SER A 82 0.81 -1.57 -6.41
C SER A 82 2.10 -1.44 -5.58
N PRO A 83 3.04 -2.41 -5.67
CA PRO A 83 4.38 -2.23 -5.09
C PRO A 83 5.14 -1.05 -5.71
N LYS A 84 4.72 -0.58 -6.90
CA LYS A 84 5.29 0.62 -7.56
C LYS A 84 4.78 1.94 -6.95
N GLN A 85 3.88 1.89 -5.99
CA GLN A 85 3.28 3.08 -5.38
C GLN A 85 4.25 3.83 -4.47
N VAL A 86 5.25 3.15 -3.92
CA VAL A 86 6.30 3.75 -3.08
C VAL A 86 7.38 4.45 -3.92
N VAL A 87 7.50 4.12 -5.22
CA VAL A 87 8.56 4.67 -6.08
C VAL A 87 8.07 5.86 -6.91
N SER A 88 8.92 6.89 -6.98
CA SER A 88 8.75 8.04 -7.89
C SER A 88 8.70 7.57 -9.35
N VAL A 89 7.98 8.28 -10.24
CA VAL A 89 7.90 7.95 -11.68
C VAL A 89 9.29 7.66 -12.28
N ALA A 90 10.31 8.41 -11.86
CA ALA A 90 11.71 8.22 -12.28
C ALA A 90 12.34 6.89 -11.79
N ALA A 91 12.00 6.43 -10.58
CA ALA A 91 12.52 5.18 -10.00
C ALA A 91 11.79 3.93 -10.52
N SER A 92 10.55 4.08 -11.01
CA SER A 92 9.76 2.99 -11.60
C SER A 92 10.30 2.46 -12.94
N LEU A 93 11.27 3.18 -13.53
CA LEU A 93 11.94 2.84 -14.78
C LEU A 93 13.28 2.12 -14.59
N ILE A 94 13.71 1.88 -13.34
CA ILE A 94 14.94 1.12 -13.05
C ILE A 94 14.57 -0.37 -12.94
N PRO A 95 14.97 -1.23 -13.90
CA PRO A 95 14.79 -2.67 -13.77
C PRO A 95 15.68 -3.20 -12.63
N PHE A 96 15.14 -4.10 -11.79
CA PHE A 96 15.81 -4.77 -10.65
C PHE A 96 16.09 -3.92 -9.39
N LEU A 97 15.24 -2.91 -9.09
CA LEU A 97 15.37 -2.09 -7.86
C LEU A 97 15.30 -2.91 -6.56
N GLU A 98 14.62 -4.06 -6.57
CA GLU A 98 14.57 -5.00 -5.44
C GLU A 98 15.94 -5.61 -5.07
N HIS A 99 16.92 -5.48 -5.96
CA HIS A 99 18.28 -5.98 -5.82
C HIS A 99 19.33 -4.86 -5.69
N ASP A 100 18.94 -3.59 -5.78
CA ASP A 100 19.87 -2.46 -5.78
C ASP A 100 19.84 -1.75 -4.42
N ASP A 101 21.04 -1.47 -3.90
CA ASP A 101 21.23 -0.89 -2.57
C ASP A 101 20.67 0.55 -2.53
N ALA A 102 19.90 0.89 -1.51
CA ALA A 102 19.11 2.12 -1.44
C ALA A 102 19.94 3.42 -1.59
N ASN A 103 21.26 3.34 -1.41
CA ASN A 103 22.20 4.45 -1.58
C ASN A 103 22.55 4.78 -3.05
N ARG A 104 22.16 3.95 -4.02
CA ARG A 104 22.50 4.14 -5.44
C ARG A 104 21.37 4.69 -6.30
N ALA A 105 20.15 4.73 -5.77
CA ALA A 105 18.92 5.15 -6.47
C ALA A 105 18.47 6.59 -6.13
N LEU A 106 19.32 7.37 -5.45
CA LEU A 106 19.05 8.76 -5.03
C LEU A 106 19.54 9.78 -6.05
#